data_AF-A0A7K2X1F0-F1
#
_entry.id   AF-A0A7K2X1F0-F1
#
_cell.length_a   1.000
_cell.length_b   1.000
_cell.length_c   1.000
_cell.angle_alpha   90.00
_cell.angle_beta   90.00
_cell.angle_gamma   90.00
#
_symmetry.space_group_name_H-M   'P 1'
#
loop_
_entity.id
_entity.type
_entity.pdbx_description
1 polymer ?
#
loop_
_entity_poly.entity_id
_entity_poly.type
_entity_poly.pdbx_seq_one_letter_code
_entity_poly.pdbx_strand_id
1 'polypeptide(L)' 'MTDVEGPPGRHSLAHRVPDLAALELLLAVARLGSLGRAARETGISQP' A
#
# COMPACT_ATOMS: atom_id res chain seq x y z
N MET A 1 -37.14 -11.85 -4.82
CA MET A 1 -35.79 -11.79 -4.21
C MET A 1 -34.98 -10.85 -5.08
N THR A 2 -35.16 -9.55 -4.84
CA THR A 2 -34.54 -8.48 -5.62
C THR A 2 -33.10 -8.34 -5.15
N ASP A 3 -32.14 -8.69 -6.01
CA ASP A 3 -30.74 -8.35 -5.82
C ASP A 3 -30.61 -6.84 -6.01
N VAL A 4 -30.35 -6.13 -4.92
CA VAL A 4 -30.02 -4.71 -4.96
C VAL A 4 -28.55 -4.63 -5.34
N GLU A 5 -28.25 -4.43 -6.63
CA GLU A 5 -26.92 -4.02 -7.04
C GLU A 5 -26.62 -2.66 -6.38
N GLY A 6 -25.80 -2.71 -5.33
CA GLY A 6 -25.23 -1.51 -4.73
C GLY A 6 -24.42 -0.72 -5.77
N PRO A 7 -24.19 0.59 -5.53
CA PRO A 7 -23.42 1.42 -6.46
C PRO A 7 -22.09 0.72 -6.75
N PRO A 8 -21.55 0.78 -7.99
CA PRO A 8 -20.35 0.07 -8.36
C PRO A 8 -19.26 0.42 -7.35
N GLY A 9 -19.02 -0.53 -6.44
CA GLY A 9 -17.97 -0.41 -5.46
C GLY A 9 -16.72 -0.12 -6.26
N ARG A 10 -16.00 0.95 -5.89
CA ARG A 10 -14.73 1.34 -6.49
C ARG A 10 -13.91 0.08 -6.63
N HIS A 11 -13.92 -0.54 -7.81
CA HIS A 11 -13.28 -1.83 -8.01
C HIS A 11 -11.80 -1.54 -7.85
N SER A 12 -11.27 -1.97 -6.70
CA SER A 12 -9.89 -1.78 -6.27
C SER A 12 -8.98 -2.24 -7.40
N LEU A 13 -8.06 -1.36 -7.82
CA LEU A 13 -7.34 -1.43 -9.10
C LEU A 13 -6.56 -2.73 -9.37
N ALA A 14 -6.34 -3.57 -8.36
CA ALA A 14 -6.30 -5.02 -8.47
C ALA A 14 -5.88 -5.55 -7.10
N HIS A 15 -6.30 -6.76 -6.74
CA HIS A 15 -5.70 -7.56 -5.66
C HIS A 15 -4.18 -7.80 -5.81
N ARG A 16 -3.54 -7.25 -6.84
CA ARG A 16 -2.15 -7.45 -7.23
C ARG A 16 -1.33 -6.18 -7.20
N VAL A 17 -1.98 -5.01 -7.15
CA VAL A 17 -1.28 -3.73 -7.14
C VAL A 17 -1.07 -3.34 -5.67
N PRO A 18 0.18 -3.23 -5.20
CA PRO A 18 0.46 -2.75 -3.86
C PRO A 18 -0.08 -1.33 -3.69
N ASP A 19 -0.45 -0.95 -2.48
CA ASP A 19 -0.69 0.46 -2.18
C ASP A 19 0.58 1.29 -2.35
N LEU A 20 0.40 2.60 -2.47
CA LEU A 20 1.50 3.54 -2.69
C LEU A 20 2.50 3.54 -1.53
N ALA A 21 2.03 3.38 -0.29
CA ALA A 21 2.91 3.38 0.88
C ALA A 21 3.90 2.20 0.85
N ALA A 22 3.44 1.02 0.40
CA ALA A 22 4.31 -0.13 0.18
C ALA A 22 5.37 0.14 -0.90
N LEU A 23 5.00 0.82 -1.99
CA LEU A 23 5.94 1.18 -3.06
C LEU A 23 6.96 2.24 -2.58
N GLU A 24 6.56 3.20 -1.78
CA GLU A 24 7.44 4.21 -1.18
C GLU A 24 8.46 3.58 -0.23
N LEU A 25 8.03 2.61 0.59
CA LEU A 25 8.93 1.83 1.44
C LEU A 25 9.96 1.05 0.61
N LEU A 26 9.52 0.37 -0.46
CA LEU A 26 10.42 -0.38 -1.34
C LEU A 26 11.44 0.54 -2.02
N LEU A 27 11.01 1.73 -2.46
CA LEU A 27 11.89 2.73 -3.04
C LEU A 27 12.94 3.23 -2.02
N ALA A 28 12.53 3.49 -0.78
CA ALA A 28 13.45 3.90 0.28
C ALA A 28 14.45 2.79 0.61
N VAL A 29 14.04 1.53 0.65
CA VAL A 29 14.94 0.38 0.83
C VAL A 29 15.96 0.31 -0.29
N ALA A 30 15.53 0.44 -1.55
CA ALA A 30 16.44 0.42 -2.70
C ALA A 30 17.49 1.54 -2.64
N ARG A 31 17.16 2.71 -2.06
CA ARG A 31 18.09 3.84 -1.89
C ARG A 31 19.02 3.70 -0.69
N LEU A 32 18.51 3.18 0.43
CA LEU A 32 19.23 3.18 1.72
C LEU A 32 19.95 1.86 2.01
N GLY A 33 19.57 0.77 1.34
CA GLY A 33 20.05 -0.59 1.61
C GLY A 33 19.61 -1.14 2.98
N SER A 34 18.58 -0.56 3.61
CA SER A 34 18.16 -0.92 4.97
C SER A 34 16.67 -0.69 5.21
N LEU A 35 15.96 -1.74 5.65
CA LEU A 35 14.54 -1.68 5.98
C LEU A 35 14.27 -0.80 7.21
N GLY A 36 15.11 -0.89 8.25
CA GLY A 36 14.95 -0.07 9.47
C GLY A 36 15.16 1.43 9.22
N ARG A 37 16.08 1.81 8.34
CA ARG A 37 16.26 3.21 7.93
C ARG A 37 15.09 3.69 7.06
N ALA A 38 14.66 2.86 6.11
CA ALA A 38 13.53 3.16 5.23
C ALA A 38 12.21 3.34 6.00
N ALA A 39 11.94 2.50 7.00
CA ALA A 39 10.75 2.60 7.84
C ALA A 39 10.71 3.92 8.64
N ARG A 40 11.86 4.34 9.19
CA ARG A 40 11.98 5.64 9.87
C ARG A 40 11.77 6.83 8.93
N GLU A 41 12.30 6.75 7.71
CA GLU A 41 12.18 7.82 6.72
C GLU A 41 10.76 7.96 6.17
N THR A 42 10.05 6.84 6.00
CA THR A 42 8.65 6.80 5.49
C THR A 42 7.60 6.98 6.58
N GLY A 43 8.00 7.23 7.83
CA GLY A 43 7.07 7.42 8.95
C GLY A 43 6.32 6.15 9.36
N ILE A 44 6.77 4.98 8.90
CA ILE A 44 6.28 3.68 9.36
C ILE A 44 6.95 3.40 10.71
N SER A 45 6.41 3.98 11.79
CA SER A 45 6.71 3.53 13.14
C SER A 45 5.92 2.25 13.42
N GLN A 46 6.59 1.24 13.96
CA GLN A 46 5.99 -0.05 14.32
C GLN A 46 4.85 0.12 15.35
N PRO A 47 3.91 -0.83 15.46
CA PRO A 47 3.31 -1.13 16.77
C PRO A 47 4.39 -1.57 17.77
#